data_AF-A0A967SMY1-F1
#
_entry.id   AF-A0A967SMY1-F1
#
_cell.length_a   1.000
_cell.length_b   1.000
_cell.length_c   1.000
_cell.angle_alpha   90.00
_cell.angle_beta   90.00
_cell.angle_gamma   90.00
#
_symmetry.space_group_name_H-M   'P 1'
#
loop_
_entity.id
_entity.type
_entity.pdbx_description
1 polymer ?
#
loop_
_entity_poly.entity_id
_entity_poly.type
_entity_poly.pdbx_seq_one_letter_code
_entity_poly.pdbx_strand_id
1 'polypeptide(L)'
;EVGRHNGVDKTIGSALLAGSTLTTLGLLTTARISGEIAEKAARAGLAWVASRSVPTTLAVEIAAAAGLPLVARAPGKDVRVFRPGDE
;
A
#
# COMPACT_ATOMS: atom_id res chain seq x y z
N GLU A 1 0.15 15.21 8.28
CA GLU A 1 -1.11 15.12 9.05
C GLU A 1 -0.87 14.30 10.32
N VAL A 2 -1.39 14.78 11.45
CA VAL A 2 -1.26 14.16 12.79
C VAL A 2 -1.93 12.78 12.89
N GLY A 3 -2.66 12.32 11.86
CA GLY A 3 -3.08 10.93 11.69
C GLY A 3 -2.81 10.43 10.27
N ARG A 4 -1.69 9.73 10.03
CA ARG A 4 -1.32 9.22 8.70
C ARG A 4 -2.24 8.10 8.20
N HIS A 5 -2.98 7.46 9.10
CA HIS A 5 -3.93 6.39 8.78
C HIS A 5 -5.19 6.92 8.07
N ASN A 6 -5.69 8.09 8.52
CA ASN A 6 -6.88 8.72 7.95
C ASN A 6 -6.69 9.16 6.49
N GLY A 7 -5.45 9.42 6.07
CA GLY A 7 -5.14 9.78 4.69
C GLY A 7 -5.43 8.63 3.72
N VAL A 8 -5.07 7.40 4.10
CA VAL A 8 -5.30 6.21 3.27
C VAL A 8 -6.79 5.93 3.12
N ASP A 9 -7.55 5.99 4.21
CA ASP A 9 -9.00 5.77 4.18
C ASP A 9 -9.72 6.81 3.30
N LYS A 10 -9.34 8.09 3.41
CA LYS A 10 -9.90 9.16 2.57
C LYS A 10 -9.56 8.95 1.10
N THR A 11 -8.33 8.56 0.77
CA THR A 11 -7.92 8.31 -0.62
C THR A 11 -8.70 7.13 -1.22
N ILE A 12 -8.77 6.01 -0.52
CA ILE A 12 -9.52 4.82 -0.97
C ILE A 12 -11.01 5.16 -1.08
N GLY A 13 -11.58 5.79 -0.05
CA GLY A 13 -12.99 6.20 -0.03
C GLY A 13 -13.33 7.18 -1.14
N SER A 14 -12.46 8.14 -1.45
CA SER A 14 -12.66 9.07 -2.57
C SER A 14 -12.68 8.35 -3.92
N ALA A 15 -11.79 7.38 -4.14
CA ALA A 15 -11.77 6.62 -5.40
C ALA A 15 -13.02 5.73 -5.53
N LEU A 16 -13.46 5.13 -4.41
CA LEU A 16 -14.69 4.34 -4.35
C LEU A 16 -15.92 5.20 -4.67
N LEU A 17 -16.04 6.37 -4.03
CA LEU A 17 -17.15 7.31 -4.27
C LEU A 17 -17.16 7.88 -5.69
N ALA A 18 -15.99 7.97 -6.33
CA ALA A 18 -15.86 8.33 -7.74
C ALA A 18 -16.22 7.18 -8.71
N GLY A 19 -16.66 6.01 -8.22
CA GLY A 19 -17.01 4.84 -9.04
C GLY A 19 -15.80 4.14 -9.66
N SER A 20 -14.60 4.37 -9.13
CA SER A 20 -13.38 3.75 -9.68
C SER A 20 -13.29 2.27 -9.32
N THR A 21 -12.78 1.46 -10.25
CA THR A 21 -12.45 0.06 -9.99
C THR A 21 -11.14 -0.02 -9.18
N LEU A 22 -11.25 -0.13 -7.86
CA LEU A 22 -10.09 -0.11 -6.95
C LEU A 22 -9.05 -1.18 -7.27
N THR A 23 -9.47 -2.33 -7.80
CA THR A 23 -8.57 -3.44 -8.14
C THR A 23 -7.63 -3.17 -9.32
N THR A 24 -7.89 -2.12 -10.09
CA THR A 24 -6.99 -1.66 -11.16
C THR A 24 -6.11 -0.48 -10.72
N LEU A 25 -6.25 -0.03 -9.47
CA LEU A 25 -5.56 1.16 -8.95
C LEU A 25 -4.46 0.78 -7.95
N GLY A 26 -3.44 1.63 -7.88
CA GLY A 26 -2.40 1.56 -6.86
C GLY A 26 -2.47 2.73 -5.90
N LEU A 27 -1.91 2.55 -4.69
CA LEU A 27 -1.79 3.60 -3.69
C LEU A 27 -0.37 4.15 -3.63
N LEU A 28 -0.23 5.45 -3.81
CA LEU A 28 1.01 6.19 -3.52
C LEU A 28 0.90 6.90 -2.19
N THR A 29 1.85 6.66 -1.28
CA THR A 29 1.86 7.33 0.02
C THR A 29 3.26 7.76 0.44
N THR A 30 3.35 8.91 1.11
CA THR A 30 4.58 9.35 1.76
C THR A 30 4.76 8.72 3.15
N ALA A 31 3.74 8.03 3.66
CA ALA A 31 3.78 7.28 4.90
C ALA A 31 4.55 5.98 4.76
N ARG A 32 5.24 5.56 5.82
CA ARG A 32 5.76 4.21 5.91
C ARG A 32 4.58 3.24 5.85
N ILE A 33 4.67 2.21 5.01
CA ILE A 33 3.63 1.18 4.90
C ILE A 33 3.66 0.36 6.20
N SER A 34 2.71 0.62 7.09
CA SER A 34 2.46 -0.15 8.31
C SER A 34 1.57 -1.36 8.01
N GLY A 35 1.47 -2.30 8.96
CA GLY A 35 0.54 -3.42 8.85
C GLY A 35 -0.91 -2.97 8.58
N GLU A 36 -1.36 -1.92 9.28
CA GLU A 36 -2.70 -1.35 9.06
C GLU A 36 -2.90 -0.79 7.65
N ILE A 37 -1.90 -0.08 7.09
CA ILE A 37 -1.98 0.43 5.70
C ILE A 37 -2.02 -0.73 4.71
N ALA A 38 -1.18 -1.75 4.91
CA ALA A 38 -1.17 -2.93 4.06
C ALA A 38 -2.53 -3.66 4.11
N GLU A 39 -3.10 -3.84 5.30
CA GLU A 39 -4.38 -4.49 5.51
C GLU A 39 -5.55 -3.71 4.87
N LYS A 40 -5.54 -2.38 4.96
CA LYS A 40 -6.52 -1.51 4.28
C LYS A 40 -6.42 -1.61 2.77
N ALA A 41 -5.20 -1.53 2.22
CA ALA A 41 -4.95 -1.66 0.79
C ALA A 41 -5.34 -3.03 0.25
N ALA A 42 -5.00 -4.10 0.98
CA ALA A 42 -5.34 -5.48 0.66
C ALA A 42 -6.87 -5.69 0.66
N ARG A 43 -7.56 -5.23 1.71
CA ARG A 43 -9.03 -5.31 1.78
C ARG A 43 -9.74 -4.51 0.70
N ALA A 44 -9.18 -3.37 0.31
CA ALA A 44 -9.66 -2.58 -0.83
C ALA A 44 -9.35 -3.24 -2.18
N GLY A 45 -8.56 -4.32 -2.20
CA GLY A 45 -8.18 -5.06 -3.40
C GLY A 45 -7.23 -4.30 -4.31
N LEU A 46 -6.48 -3.31 -3.81
CA LEU A 46 -5.59 -2.48 -4.64
C LEU A 46 -4.54 -3.33 -5.35
N ALA A 47 -4.15 -2.90 -6.55
CA ALA A 47 -3.18 -3.61 -7.39
C ALA A 47 -1.74 -3.57 -6.81
N TRP A 48 -1.39 -2.52 -6.06
CA TRP A 48 -0.09 -2.35 -5.40
C TRP A 48 -0.09 -1.15 -4.45
N VAL A 49 0.90 -1.09 -3.55
CA VAL A 49 1.16 0.09 -2.70
C VAL A 49 2.62 0.52 -2.82
N ALA A 50 2.88 1.80 -3.06
CA ALA A 50 4.24 2.33 -3.08
C ALA A 50 4.47 3.45 -2.05
N SER A 51 5.66 3.45 -1.47
CA SER A 51 6.13 4.47 -0.53
C SER A 51 7.61 4.78 -0.68
N ARG A 52 8.00 5.99 -0.24
CA ARG A 52 9.40 6.41 -0.12
C ARG A 52 10.15 5.69 1.01
N SER A 53 9.45 5.07 1.95
CA SER A 53 10.05 4.41 3.12
C SER A 53 10.02 2.89 2.99
N VAL A 54 10.88 2.20 3.76
CA VAL A 54 10.86 0.73 3.87
C VAL A 54 9.63 0.30 4.70
N PRO A 55 8.83 -0.67 4.24
CA PRO A 55 7.68 -1.19 4.97
C PRO A 55 8.09 -1.85 6.30
N THR A 56 7.14 -1.99 7.22
CA THR A 56 7.35 -2.81 8.43
C THR A 56 7.27 -4.30 8.11
N THR A 57 7.92 -5.17 8.89
CA THR A 57 7.84 -6.64 8.72
C THR A 57 6.40 -7.14 8.61
N LEU A 58 5.53 -6.73 9.56
CA LEU A 58 4.11 -7.09 9.54
C LEU A 58 3.39 -6.63 8.25
N ALA A 59 3.79 -5.51 7.65
CA ALA A 59 3.21 -5.06 6.40
C ALA A 59 3.59 -5.97 5.24
N VAL A 60 4.85 -6.44 5.21
CA VAL A 60 5.33 -7.40 4.22
C VAL A 60 4.61 -8.74 4.38
N GLU A 61 4.44 -9.23 5.61
CA GLU A 61 3.71 -10.49 5.91
C GLU A 61 2.25 -10.41 5.44
N ILE A 62 1.52 -9.35 5.82
CA ILE A 62 0.13 -9.14 5.39
C ILE A 62 0.04 -9.05 3.86
N ALA A 63 0.93 -8.29 3.25
CA ALA A 63 0.92 -8.08 1.81
C ALA A 63 1.23 -9.38 1.04
N ALA A 64 2.17 -10.19 1.54
CA ALA A 64 2.47 -11.51 0.99
C ALA A 64 1.26 -12.46 1.10
N ALA A 65 0.63 -12.54 2.27
CA ALA A 65 -0.55 -13.37 2.48
C ALA A 65 -1.76 -12.93 1.62
N ALA A 66 -1.87 -11.64 1.32
CA ALA A 66 -2.98 -11.07 0.56
C ALA A 66 -2.72 -10.98 -0.96
N GLY A 67 -1.54 -11.36 -1.46
CA GLY A 67 -1.22 -11.19 -2.88
C GLY A 67 -1.00 -9.73 -3.29
N LEU A 68 -0.67 -8.83 -2.35
CA LEU A 68 -0.49 -7.40 -2.57
C LEU A 68 1.00 -7.04 -2.77
N PRO A 69 1.43 -6.56 -3.95
CA PRO A 69 2.78 -6.06 -4.14
C PRO A 69 3.05 -4.75 -3.38
N LEU A 70 4.20 -4.67 -2.70
CA LEU A 70 4.68 -3.44 -2.08
C LEU A 70 5.92 -2.90 -2.80
N VAL A 71 5.97 -1.58 -2.98
CA VAL A 71 7.13 -0.88 -3.54
C VAL A 71 7.68 0.09 -2.51
N ALA A 72 8.94 -0.10 -2.14
CA ALA A 72 9.64 0.72 -1.17
C ALA A 72 10.71 1.59 -1.83
N ARG A 73 11.05 2.70 -1.17
CA ARG A 73 12.08 3.66 -1.62
C ARG A 73 11.77 4.28 -3.00
N ALA A 74 10.49 4.40 -3.34
CA ALA A 74 10.04 5.00 -4.60
C ALA A 74 9.53 6.45 -4.41
N PRO A 75 9.85 7.38 -5.32
CA PRO A 75 10.87 7.26 -6.37
C PRO A 75 12.29 7.36 -5.78
N GLY A 76 13.27 6.65 -6.37
CA GLY A 76 14.65 6.63 -5.87
C GLY A 76 15.57 5.72 -6.69
N LYS A 77 16.86 5.68 -6.32
CA LYS A 77 17.86 4.83 -7.01
C LYS A 77 17.80 3.36 -6.56
N ASP A 78 17.36 3.09 -5.33
CA ASP A 78 17.31 1.75 -4.73
C ASP A 78 15.86 1.30 -4.48
N VAL A 79 15.01 1.40 -5.50
CA VAL A 79 13.62 0.93 -5.40
C VAL A 79 13.63 -0.58 -5.13
N ARG A 80 12.90 -0.99 -4.09
CA ARG A 80 12.71 -2.40 -3.76
C ARG A 80 11.26 -2.80 -3.94
N VAL A 81 11.04 -3.92 -4.60
CA VAL A 81 9.72 -4.50 -4.80
C VAL A 81 9.64 -5.75 -3.95
N PHE A 82 8.61 -5.84 -3.11
CA PHE A 82 8.24 -7.03 -2.35
C PHE A 82 7.08 -7.67 -3.09
N ARG A 83 7.31 -8.83 -3.73
CA ARG A 83 6.22 -9.57 -4.39
C ARG A 83 5.63 -10.58 -3.43
N PRO A 84 4.34 -10.91 -3.60
CA PRO A 84 3.76 -12.05 -2.93
C PRO A 84 4.53 -13.33 -3.30
N GLY A 85 5.04 -14.03 -2.29
CA GLY A 85 5.81 -15.27 -2.47
C GLY A 85 7.33 -15.10 -2.63
N ASP A 86 7.88 -13.88 -2.54
CA ASP A 86 9.33 -13.71 -2.38
C ASP A 86 9.70 -14.12 -0.93
N GLU A 87 10.44 -15.23 -0.76
CA GLU A 87 11.10 -15.65 0.50
C GLU A 87 12.35 -14.82 0.83
#